data_AF-A0A7X8W314-F1
#
_entry.id   AF-A0A7X8W314-F1
#
_cell.length_a   1.000
_cell.length_b   1.000
_cell.length_c   1.000
_cell.angle_alpha   90.00
_cell.angle_beta   90.00
_cell.angle_gamma   90.00
#
_symmetry.space_group_name_H-M   'P 1'
#
loop_
_entity.id
_entity.type
_entity.pdbx_description
1 polymer ?
#
loop_
_entity_poly.entity_id
_entity_poly.type
_entity_poly.pdbx_seq_one_letter_code
_entity_poly.pdbx_strand_id
1 'polypeptide(L)'
;IYLSDKGHHFVISYTLKKSNDELKALALDNDTWDKVKYESNSNIISYASKRISHKVTAKVKMSDEEIEEEKLKRADIKSRGRLPKYKEVEVPAVIHITYDERRAKKDYHDRMVSILKLQEKLKYPSRIDSEMRRGQNQWLKKSGSNFELDDEKIAEAEKWDGIYAIITDRQELTTEEVASIYGGQRTIEESFRILKSDLEARPSFVWTQDHIIGHFTLCFLSLSIIRYMQYLLSKGSDNAITEERILTAVNTTTAVVLSSKGTKILVPNNVSQDFIDIAAQLGMKKLEKAMTFVRFRTLTGLHLEANYNFLREFF
;
A
#
# COMPACT_ATOMS: atom_id res chain seq x y z
N ILE A 1 -16.20 13.88 2.16
CA ILE A 1 -15.49 13.55 3.42
C ILE A 1 -16.54 13.40 4.52
N TYR A 2 -16.71 12.22 5.12
CA TYR A 2 -17.63 11.99 6.25
C TYR A 2 -16.82 12.04 7.54
N LEU A 3 -16.62 13.22 8.17
CA LEU A 3 -15.63 13.32 9.25
C LEU A 3 -16.00 14.10 10.51
N SER A 4 -16.96 15.03 10.49
CA SER A 4 -17.18 15.83 11.71
C SER A 4 -18.25 15.20 12.60
N ASP A 5 -17.82 14.80 13.80
CA ASP A 5 -18.55 14.77 15.10
C ASP A 5 -17.90 13.82 16.12
N LYS A 6 -16.86 13.06 15.73
CA LYS A 6 -16.21 12.06 16.60
C LYS A 6 -14.71 12.29 16.86
N GLY A 7 -14.18 13.48 16.57
CA GLY A 7 -12.75 13.79 16.78
C GLY A 7 -11.81 13.05 15.83
N HIS A 8 -12.27 12.72 14.61
CA HIS A 8 -11.45 12.08 13.59
C HIS A 8 -10.87 13.11 12.62
N HIS A 9 -9.56 13.06 12.43
CA HIS A 9 -8.83 13.86 11.46
C HIS A 9 -8.55 13.06 10.18
N PHE A 10 -8.21 13.74 9.09
CA PHE A 10 -7.85 13.09 7.84
C PHE A 10 -6.50 13.51 7.30
N VAL A 11 -5.86 12.56 6.64
CA VAL A 11 -4.70 12.79 5.77
C VAL A 11 -4.95 12.00 4.51
N ILE A 12 -5.21 12.68 3.38
CA ILE A 12 -5.55 12.02 2.12
C ILE A 12 -4.78 12.64 0.95
N SER A 13 -4.65 11.89 -0.14
CA SER A 13 -4.05 12.42 -1.36
C SER A 13 -4.95 13.48 -2.00
N TYR A 14 -4.31 14.50 -2.58
CA TYR A 14 -4.98 15.56 -3.32
C TYR A 14 -4.55 15.54 -4.79
N THR A 15 -5.53 15.54 -5.69
CA THR A 15 -5.27 15.44 -7.14
C THR A 15 -5.08 16.83 -7.75
N LEU A 16 -3.83 17.29 -7.86
CA LEU A 16 -3.47 18.59 -8.44
C LEU A 16 -3.93 18.76 -9.90
N LYS A 17 -3.92 17.68 -10.70
CA LYS A 17 -4.33 17.74 -12.12
C LYS A 17 -5.79 18.18 -12.32
N LYS A 18 -6.63 18.03 -11.29
CA LYS A 18 -8.05 18.42 -11.30
C LYS A 18 -8.34 19.66 -10.45
N SER A 19 -7.32 20.30 -9.87
CA SER A 19 -7.49 21.50 -9.05
C SER A 19 -7.63 22.75 -9.91
N ASN A 20 -7.87 23.88 -9.25
CA ASN A 20 -7.90 25.20 -9.88
C ASN A 20 -6.55 25.53 -10.54
N ASP A 21 -6.58 26.34 -11.60
CA ASP A 21 -5.39 26.65 -12.38
C ASP A 21 -4.35 27.45 -11.58
N GLU A 22 -4.79 28.28 -10.64
CA GLU A 22 -3.90 28.95 -9.68
C GLU A 22 -3.10 27.95 -8.83
N LEU A 23 -3.76 26.91 -8.30
CA LEU A 23 -3.09 25.86 -7.53
C LEU A 23 -2.14 25.04 -8.40
N LYS A 24 -2.47 24.82 -9.68
CA LYS A 24 -1.57 24.14 -10.61
C LYS A 24 -0.32 24.97 -10.90
N ALA A 25 -0.50 26.25 -11.19
CA ALA A 25 0.60 27.18 -11.40
C ALA A 25 1.50 27.26 -10.17
N LEU A 26 0.91 27.42 -8.99
CA LEU A 26 1.63 27.38 -7.72
C LEU A 26 2.36 26.06 -7.52
N ALA A 27 1.74 24.91 -7.85
CA ALA A 27 2.38 23.60 -7.68
C ALA A 27 3.61 23.42 -8.58
N LEU A 28 3.53 23.87 -9.83
CA LEU A 28 4.58 23.75 -10.85
C LEU A 28 5.65 24.85 -10.76
N ASP A 29 5.39 25.91 -10.01
CA ASP A 29 6.37 26.96 -9.75
C ASP A 29 7.50 26.42 -8.85
N ASN A 30 8.72 26.51 -9.36
CA ASN A 30 9.93 26.00 -8.73
C ASN A 30 10.60 27.02 -7.81
N ASP A 31 10.17 28.29 -7.84
CA ASP A 31 10.81 29.36 -7.06
C ASP A 31 10.12 29.61 -5.70
N THR A 32 8.98 28.96 -5.44
CA THR A 32 8.12 29.19 -4.26
C THR A 32 8.09 28.03 -3.25
N TRP A 33 9.20 27.31 -3.10
CA TRP A 33 9.30 26.22 -2.12
C TRP A 33 9.64 26.73 -0.71
N ASP A 34 8.89 26.29 0.30
CA ASP A 34 9.14 26.63 1.72
C ASP A 34 10.42 25.95 2.26
N LYS A 35 10.69 24.73 1.78
CA LYS A 35 11.87 23.95 2.12
C LYS A 35 12.43 23.30 0.87
N VAL A 36 13.75 23.37 0.69
CA VAL A 36 14.47 22.73 -0.40
C VAL A 36 15.68 21.99 0.17
N LYS A 37 15.87 20.74 -0.25
CA LYS A 37 17.06 19.94 0.02
C LYS A 37 17.71 19.61 -1.31
N TYR A 38 19.04 19.70 -1.33
CA TYR A 38 19.86 19.39 -2.50
C TYR A 38 20.58 18.06 -2.27
N GLU A 39 20.96 17.40 -3.36
CA GLU A 39 21.84 16.24 -3.29
C GLU A 39 23.28 16.68 -3.00
N SER A 40 24.03 15.87 -2.24
CA SER A 40 25.37 16.20 -1.77
C SER A 40 26.30 16.62 -2.92
N ASN A 41 26.68 17.90 -2.95
CA ASN A 41 27.54 18.54 -3.95
C ASN A 41 26.94 18.74 -5.36
N SER A 42 25.62 18.72 -5.53
CA SER A 42 24.97 19.08 -6.81
C SER A 42 23.93 20.18 -6.63
N ASN A 43 23.65 20.93 -7.70
CA ASN A 43 22.56 21.93 -7.73
C ASN A 43 21.20 21.28 -8.03
N ILE A 44 21.07 19.97 -7.82
CA ILE A 44 19.87 19.19 -8.11
C ILE A 44 19.05 19.12 -6.82
N ILE A 45 17.77 19.51 -6.92
CA ILE A 45 16.82 19.41 -5.83
C ILE A 45 16.49 17.94 -5.60
N SER A 46 16.80 17.41 -4.42
CA SER A 46 16.45 16.04 -4.02
C SER A 46 15.04 15.98 -3.42
N TYR A 47 14.65 17.03 -2.69
CA TYR A 47 13.34 17.15 -2.06
C TYR A 47 12.96 18.62 -1.91
N ALA A 48 11.70 18.95 -2.20
CA ALA A 48 11.14 20.25 -1.87
C ALA A 48 9.72 20.13 -1.32
N SER A 49 9.30 21.11 -0.52
CA SER A 49 7.93 21.12 0.00
C SER A 49 7.40 22.54 0.17
N LYS A 50 6.08 22.70 -0.02
CA LYS A 50 5.34 23.94 0.26
C LYS A 50 3.97 23.65 0.85
N ARG A 51 3.44 24.59 1.63
CA ARG A 51 2.14 24.48 2.29
C ARG A 51 1.19 25.57 1.82
N ILE A 52 -0.04 25.17 1.48
CA ILE A 52 -1.08 26.09 0.99
C ILE A 52 -2.32 25.89 1.84
N SER A 53 -2.85 26.98 2.40
CA SER A 53 -4.13 26.96 3.12
C SER A 53 -5.27 26.74 2.14
N HIS A 54 -6.20 25.86 2.49
CA HIS A 54 -7.34 25.50 1.65
C HIS A 54 -8.58 25.24 2.51
N LYS A 55 -9.73 25.06 1.85
CA LYS A 55 -10.97 24.65 2.51
C LYS A 55 -11.54 23.43 1.82
N VAL A 56 -12.11 22.50 2.59
CA VAL A 56 -12.69 21.27 2.05
C VAL A 56 -14.14 21.15 2.49
N THR A 57 -15.02 20.80 1.56
CA THR A 57 -16.41 20.50 1.85
C THR A 57 -16.56 19.07 2.40
N ALA A 58 -17.00 18.96 3.64
CA ALA A 58 -17.32 17.69 4.29
C ALA A 58 -18.84 17.48 4.36
N LYS A 59 -19.28 16.23 4.18
CA LYS A 59 -20.68 15.82 4.36
C LYS A 59 -20.85 15.32 5.78
N VAL A 60 -21.67 16.04 6.54
CA VAL A 60 -21.88 15.84 7.97
C VAL A 60 -23.30 15.37 8.17
N LYS A 61 -23.51 14.34 8.98
CA LYS A 61 -24.87 13.86 9.26
C LYS A 61 -25.60 14.95 10.03
N MET A 62 -26.80 15.32 9.58
CA MET A 62 -27.60 16.31 10.30
C MET A 62 -28.10 15.73 11.62
N SER A 63 -28.21 16.58 12.64
CA SER A 63 -28.85 16.21 13.90
C SER A 63 -30.36 16.04 13.69
N ASP A 64 -31.03 15.36 14.62
CA ASP A 64 -32.48 15.15 14.54
C ASP A 64 -33.24 16.49 14.57
N GLU A 65 -32.73 17.49 15.30
CA GLU A 65 -33.26 18.85 15.36
C GLU A 65 -33.13 19.58 14.00
N GLU A 66 -31.97 19.49 13.36
CA GLU A 66 -31.71 20.09 12.04
C GLU A 66 -32.59 19.45 10.95
N ILE A 67 -32.87 18.15 11.08
CA ILE A 67 -33.79 17.43 10.19
C ILE A 67 -35.22 17.95 10.35
N GLU A 68 -35.67 18.22 11.58
CA GLU A 68 -37.01 18.79 11.83
C GLU A 68 -37.14 20.22 11.30
N GLU A 69 -36.11 21.06 11.44
CA GLU A 69 -36.11 22.40 10.82
C GLU A 69 -36.19 22.32 9.29
N GLU A 70 -35.45 21.40 8.67
CA GLU A 70 -35.49 21.19 7.22
C GLU A 70 -36.84 20.62 6.75
N LYS A 71 -37.53 19.81 7.58
CA LYS A 71 -38.91 19.38 7.31
C LYS A 71 -39.86 20.56 7.26
N LEU A 72 -39.77 21.47 8.25
CA LEU A 72 -40.65 22.63 8.33
C LEU A 72 -40.45 23.56 7.13
N LYS A 73 -39.20 23.89 6.79
CA LYS A 73 -38.86 24.72 5.62
C LYS A 73 -39.38 24.13 4.30
N ARG A 74 -39.32 22.81 4.14
CA ARG A 74 -39.82 22.13 2.93
C ARG A 74 -41.33 22.06 2.86
N ALA A 75 -42.00 21.98 4.01
CA ALA A 75 -43.46 22.03 4.10
C ALA A 75 -43.97 23.41 3.62
N ASP A 76 -43.30 24.49 4.03
CA ASP A 76 -43.64 25.86 3.59
C ASP A 76 -43.48 26.05 2.08
N ILE A 77 -42.40 25.51 1.50
CA ILE A 77 -42.10 25.63 0.05
C ILE A 77 -42.83 24.56 -0.79
N LYS A 78 -43.60 23.65 -0.16
CA LYS A 78 -44.23 22.49 -0.79
C LYS A 78 -43.26 21.63 -1.61
N SER A 79 -42.01 21.52 -1.14
CA SER A 79 -40.97 20.76 -1.81
C SER A 79 -41.24 19.25 -1.72
N ARG A 80 -41.21 18.56 -2.87
CA ARG A 80 -41.41 17.10 -2.94
C ARG A 80 -40.06 16.38 -2.96
N GLY A 81 -39.91 15.33 -2.16
CA GLY A 81 -38.74 14.45 -2.22
C GLY A 81 -38.26 13.95 -0.85
N ARG A 82 -37.21 13.13 -0.85
CA ARG A 82 -36.58 12.61 0.37
C ARG A 82 -35.84 13.74 1.09
N LEU A 83 -35.97 13.78 2.42
CA LEU A 83 -35.15 14.67 3.25
C LEU A 83 -33.66 14.33 3.11
N PRO A 84 -32.79 15.35 3.00
CA PRO A 84 -31.36 15.16 3.06
C PRO A 84 -31.03 14.54 4.41
N LYS A 85 -30.03 13.67 4.44
CA LYS A 85 -29.48 13.10 5.67
C LYS A 85 -28.21 13.80 6.12
N TYR A 86 -27.64 14.60 5.24
CA TYR A 86 -26.33 15.21 5.41
C TYR A 86 -26.40 16.68 4.99
N LYS A 87 -25.66 17.51 5.73
CA LYS A 87 -25.35 18.89 5.37
C LYS A 87 -23.90 18.97 4.88
N GLU A 88 -23.59 20.00 4.11
CA GLU A 88 -22.23 20.29 3.68
C GLU A 88 -21.64 21.37 4.59
N VAL A 89 -20.45 21.11 5.12
CA VAL A 89 -19.73 22.02 6.03
C VAL A 89 -18.35 22.27 5.46
N GLU A 90 -17.90 23.53 5.47
CA GLU A 90 -16.53 23.89 5.14
C GLU A 90 -15.61 23.59 6.33
N VAL A 91 -14.61 22.74 6.10
CA VAL A 91 -13.56 22.43 7.07
C VAL A 91 -12.27 23.07 6.58
N PRO A 92 -11.58 23.87 7.42
CA PRO A 92 -10.28 24.42 7.05
C PRO A 92 -9.25 23.29 6.95
N ALA A 93 -8.43 23.32 5.90
CA ALA A 93 -7.45 22.29 5.60
C ALA A 93 -6.17 22.90 5.05
N VAL A 94 -5.09 22.13 5.04
CA VAL A 94 -3.81 22.52 4.46
C VAL A 94 -3.43 21.49 3.40
N ILE A 95 -3.05 21.99 2.22
CA ILE A 95 -2.46 21.21 1.15
C ILE A 95 -0.95 21.29 1.29
N HIS A 96 -0.34 20.13 1.50
CA HIS A 96 1.11 19.95 1.50
C HIS A 96 1.51 19.44 0.12
N ILE A 97 2.26 20.24 -0.62
CA ILE A 97 2.83 19.86 -1.92
C ILE A 97 4.29 19.49 -1.69
N THR A 98 4.70 18.35 -2.22
CA THR A 98 6.06 17.83 -2.13
C THR A 98 6.59 17.50 -3.51
N TYR A 99 7.87 17.77 -3.74
CA TYR A 99 8.65 17.24 -4.84
C TYR A 99 9.67 16.25 -4.30
N ASP A 100 9.83 15.10 -4.97
CA ASP A 100 10.83 14.08 -4.64
C ASP A 100 11.44 13.53 -5.94
N GLU A 101 12.76 13.60 -6.05
CA GLU A 101 13.50 13.18 -7.25
C GLU A 101 13.40 11.66 -7.50
N ARG A 102 13.42 10.84 -6.44
CA ARG A 102 13.27 9.37 -6.57
C ARG A 102 11.89 9.04 -7.11
N ARG A 103 10.87 9.79 -6.69
CA ARG A 103 9.52 9.68 -7.24
C ARG A 103 9.48 10.15 -8.70
N ALA A 104 10.12 11.26 -9.05
CA ALA A 104 10.16 11.73 -10.43
C ALA A 104 10.73 10.66 -11.38
N LYS A 105 11.85 10.02 -11.00
CA LYS A 105 12.44 8.90 -11.75
C LYS A 105 11.47 7.73 -11.91
N LYS A 106 10.73 7.39 -10.85
CA LYS A 106 9.72 6.33 -10.88
C LYS A 106 8.53 6.69 -11.79
N ASP A 107 7.98 7.88 -11.66
CA ASP A 107 6.83 8.35 -12.45
C ASP A 107 7.18 8.39 -13.94
N TYR A 108 8.39 8.86 -14.27
CA TYR A 108 8.95 8.78 -15.62
C TYR A 108 9.01 7.34 -16.13
N HIS A 109 9.60 6.43 -15.35
CA HIS A 109 9.74 5.02 -15.72
C HIS A 109 8.37 4.37 -15.96
N ASP A 110 7.42 4.55 -15.04
CA ASP A 110 6.07 3.98 -15.13
C ASP A 110 5.32 4.52 -16.35
N ARG A 111 5.47 5.82 -16.66
CA ARG A 111 4.94 6.44 -17.88
C ARG A 111 5.57 5.83 -19.14
N MET A 112 6.90 5.72 -19.19
CA MET A 112 7.61 5.15 -20.34
C MET A 112 7.23 3.69 -20.58
N VAL A 113 7.16 2.86 -19.54
CA VAL A 113 6.70 1.46 -19.65
C VAL A 113 5.29 1.40 -20.23
N SER A 114 4.39 2.29 -19.81
CA SER A 114 3.04 2.35 -20.36
C SER A 114 3.03 2.77 -21.84
N ILE A 115 3.85 3.74 -22.23
CA ILE A 115 3.93 4.24 -23.61
C ILE A 115 4.50 3.17 -24.53
N LEU A 116 5.60 2.49 -24.14
CA LEU A 116 6.22 1.43 -24.93
C LEU A 116 5.24 0.28 -25.21
N LYS A 117 4.46 -0.12 -24.19
CA LYS A 117 3.40 -1.13 -24.34
C LYS A 117 2.30 -0.67 -25.31
N LEU A 118 1.96 0.61 -25.33
CA LEU A 118 0.99 1.14 -26.29
C LEU A 118 1.54 1.24 -27.70
N GLN A 119 2.80 1.65 -27.87
CA GLN A 119 3.46 1.69 -29.17
C GLN A 119 3.53 0.31 -29.82
N GLU A 120 3.84 -0.73 -29.05
CA GLU A 120 3.82 -2.11 -29.54
C GLU A 120 2.42 -2.52 -30.02
N LYS A 121 1.38 -2.13 -29.28
CA LYS A 121 -0.02 -2.43 -29.63
C LYS A 121 -0.51 -1.64 -30.86
N LEU A 122 -0.05 -0.40 -31.03
CA LEU A 122 -0.39 0.44 -32.18
C LEU A 122 0.05 -0.17 -33.52
N LYS A 123 1.05 -1.06 -33.52
CA LYS A 123 1.44 -1.86 -34.69
C LYS A 123 0.33 -2.80 -35.20
N TYR A 124 -0.68 -3.10 -34.36
CA TYR A 124 -1.78 -4.00 -34.69
C TYR A 124 -3.15 -3.34 -34.44
N PRO A 125 -3.59 -2.41 -35.32
CA PRO A 125 -4.78 -1.56 -35.10
C PRO A 125 -6.09 -2.31 -34.84
N SER A 126 -6.27 -3.50 -35.43
CA SER A 126 -7.49 -4.31 -35.30
C SER A 126 -7.79 -4.77 -33.86
N ARG A 127 -6.81 -4.69 -32.94
CA ARG A 127 -6.98 -5.05 -31.51
C ARG A 127 -7.32 -3.86 -30.60
N ILE A 128 -7.36 -2.64 -31.13
CA ILE A 128 -7.46 -1.43 -30.31
C ILE A 128 -8.91 -1.12 -29.92
N ASP A 129 -9.87 -1.30 -30.82
CA ASP A 129 -11.27 -0.90 -30.58
C ASP A 129 -11.96 -1.66 -29.43
N SER A 130 -11.63 -2.94 -29.20
CA SER A 130 -12.19 -3.74 -28.10
C SER A 130 -11.55 -3.41 -26.75
N GLU A 131 -10.25 -3.12 -26.75
CA GLU A 131 -9.45 -2.79 -25.56
C GLU A 131 -9.61 -1.32 -25.14
N MET A 132 -10.06 -0.45 -26.04
CA MET A 132 -10.47 0.93 -25.73
C MET A 132 -11.55 0.99 -24.64
N ARG A 133 -12.33 -0.08 -24.44
CA ARG A 133 -13.34 -0.16 -23.38
C ARG A 133 -12.77 -0.51 -22.00
N ARG A 134 -11.48 -0.91 -21.91
CA ARG A 134 -10.83 -1.39 -20.68
C ARG A 134 -9.95 -0.34 -19.98
N GLY A 135 -9.97 0.91 -20.43
CA GLY A 135 -9.29 2.03 -19.75
C GLY A 135 -7.79 2.14 -20.00
N GLN A 136 -7.22 1.41 -20.97
CA GLN A 136 -5.80 1.50 -21.36
C GLN A 136 -5.54 2.59 -22.42
N ASN A 137 -6.27 3.71 -22.37
CA ASN A 137 -6.29 4.71 -23.44
C ASN A 137 -5.64 6.03 -23.01
N GLN A 138 -4.97 6.02 -21.86
CA GLN A 138 -4.56 7.26 -21.19
C GLN A 138 -3.70 8.15 -22.08
N TRP A 139 -2.88 7.57 -22.96
CA TRP A 139 -1.92 8.28 -23.82
C TRP A 139 -2.32 8.31 -25.30
N LEU A 140 -3.56 7.95 -25.64
CA LEU A 140 -4.02 7.86 -27.03
C LEU A 140 -5.00 8.97 -27.36
N LYS A 141 -4.85 9.54 -28.55
CA LYS A 141 -5.83 10.40 -29.22
C LYS A 141 -6.40 9.69 -30.43
N LYS A 142 -7.66 10.00 -30.77
CA LYS A 142 -8.30 9.48 -31.97
C LYS A 142 -8.03 10.42 -33.15
N SER A 143 -7.45 9.88 -34.21
CA SER A 143 -7.14 10.59 -35.46
C SER A 143 -7.93 9.92 -36.59
N GLY A 144 -9.12 10.43 -36.88
CA GLY A 144 -10.06 9.80 -37.82
C GLY A 144 -10.50 8.40 -37.36
N SER A 145 -10.19 7.37 -38.15
CA SER A 145 -10.46 5.97 -37.84
C SER A 145 -9.32 5.27 -37.10
N ASN A 146 -8.18 5.94 -36.91
CA ASN A 146 -6.99 5.39 -36.26
C ASN A 146 -6.74 6.03 -34.89
N PHE A 147 -5.84 5.42 -34.12
CA PHE A 147 -5.36 5.95 -32.85
C PHE A 147 -3.89 6.30 -32.97
N GLU A 148 -3.51 7.40 -32.32
CA GLU A 148 -2.14 7.90 -32.26
C GLU A 148 -1.80 8.25 -30.82
N LEU A 149 -0.51 8.37 -30.51
CA LEU A 149 -0.09 8.88 -29.21
C LEU A 149 -0.43 10.37 -29.09
N ASP A 150 -0.84 10.76 -27.89
CA ASP A 150 -1.14 12.13 -27.52
C ASP A 150 0.10 12.76 -26.86
N ASP A 151 1.00 13.28 -27.69
CA ASP A 151 2.27 13.88 -27.25
C ASP A 151 2.06 15.08 -26.32
N GLU A 152 1.00 15.87 -26.53
CA GLU A 152 0.66 17.00 -25.67
C GLU A 152 0.31 16.52 -24.26
N LYS A 153 -0.50 15.47 -24.16
CA LYS A 153 -0.87 14.88 -22.87
C LYS A 153 0.30 14.19 -22.16
N ILE A 154 1.23 13.62 -22.92
CA ILE A 154 2.47 13.04 -22.40
C ILE A 154 3.36 14.16 -21.83
N ALA A 155 3.60 15.23 -22.60
CA ALA A 155 4.40 16.38 -22.18
C ALA A 155 3.77 17.10 -20.98
N GLU A 156 2.45 17.22 -20.94
CA GLU A 156 1.75 17.77 -19.79
C GLU A 156 1.92 16.87 -18.57
N ALA A 157 1.83 15.55 -18.71
CA ALA A 157 2.01 14.62 -17.60
C ALA A 157 3.44 14.64 -17.02
N GLU A 158 4.45 14.84 -17.87
CA GLU A 158 5.86 14.93 -17.49
C GLU A 158 6.15 16.09 -16.53
N LYS A 159 5.47 17.23 -16.68
CA LYS A 159 5.62 18.37 -15.75
C LYS A 159 5.28 18.04 -14.30
N TRP A 160 4.46 17.01 -14.09
CA TRP A 160 3.98 16.61 -12.76
C TRP A 160 4.86 15.55 -12.10
N ASP A 161 5.92 15.09 -12.75
CA ASP A 161 6.77 14.02 -12.22
C ASP A 161 7.41 14.42 -10.90
N GLY A 162 7.27 13.54 -9.90
CA GLY A 162 7.80 13.80 -8.57
C GLY A 162 6.95 14.75 -7.73
N ILE A 163 6.01 15.49 -8.32
CA ILE A 163 5.11 16.39 -7.59
C ILE A 163 3.92 15.61 -7.04
N TYR A 164 3.71 15.75 -5.73
CA TYR A 164 2.63 15.09 -5.03
C TYR A 164 1.97 16.04 -4.03
N ALA A 165 0.66 15.91 -3.83
CA ALA A 165 -0.07 16.71 -2.84
C ALA A 165 -0.85 15.83 -1.87
N ILE A 166 -0.80 16.22 -0.60
CA ILE A 166 -1.54 15.62 0.50
C ILE A 166 -2.35 16.72 1.17
N ILE A 167 -3.61 16.47 1.51
CA ILE A 167 -4.49 17.41 2.19
C ILE A 167 -4.91 16.85 3.55
N THR A 168 -4.92 17.73 4.55
CA THR A 168 -5.22 17.40 5.95
C THR A 168 -5.96 18.55 6.64
N ASP A 169 -6.85 18.25 7.59
CA ASP A 169 -7.43 19.24 8.52
C ASP A 169 -6.51 19.60 9.69
N ARG A 170 -5.43 18.83 9.88
CA ARG A 170 -4.43 19.08 10.92
C ARG A 170 -3.41 20.11 10.47
N GLN A 171 -3.67 21.37 10.79
CA GLN A 171 -2.87 22.53 10.36
C GLN A 171 -1.54 22.66 11.12
N GLU A 172 -1.46 22.06 12.31
CA GLU A 172 -0.30 22.08 13.19
C GLU A 172 0.84 21.18 12.71
N LEU A 173 0.54 20.22 11.82
CA LEU A 173 1.52 19.26 11.34
C LEU A 173 2.47 19.85 10.29
N THR A 174 3.73 19.42 10.36
CA THR A 174 4.72 19.67 9.33
C THR A 174 4.47 18.79 8.10
N THR A 175 4.98 19.20 6.93
CA THR A 175 4.87 18.41 5.71
C THR A 175 5.53 17.03 5.86
N GLU A 176 6.62 16.94 6.61
CA GLU A 176 7.30 15.68 6.89
C GLU A 176 6.45 14.72 7.73
N GLU A 177 5.77 15.22 8.76
CA GLU A 177 4.84 14.42 9.58
C GLU A 177 3.64 13.96 8.77
N VAL A 178 3.04 14.86 7.98
CA VAL A 178 1.91 14.54 7.09
C VAL A 178 2.31 13.47 6.06
N ALA A 179 3.49 13.62 5.44
CA ALA A 179 4.02 12.63 4.51
C ALA A 179 4.28 11.27 5.18
N SER A 180 4.76 11.26 6.42
CA SER A 180 4.96 10.04 7.21
C SER A 180 3.63 9.34 7.52
N ILE A 181 2.62 10.08 8.00
CA ILE A 181 1.28 9.55 8.28
C ILE A 181 0.67 8.96 7.00
N TYR A 182 0.72 9.72 5.89
CA TYR A 182 0.23 9.25 4.59
C TYR A 182 0.99 8.01 4.11
N GLY A 183 2.31 7.96 4.33
CA GLY A 183 3.15 6.80 4.05
C GLY A 183 2.71 5.53 4.78
N GLY A 184 2.19 5.66 6.01
CA GLY A 184 1.65 4.54 6.77
C GLY A 184 0.45 3.84 6.11
N GLN A 185 -0.30 4.54 5.24
CA GLN A 185 -1.39 3.93 4.48
C GLN A 185 -0.89 2.78 3.60
N ARG A 186 0.31 2.90 3.03
CA ARG A 186 0.93 1.82 2.23
C ARG A 186 1.11 0.56 3.08
N THR A 187 1.60 0.70 4.30
CA THR A 187 1.79 -0.43 5.22
C THR A 187 0.47 -1.11 5.58
N ILE A 188 -0.62 -0.33 5.70
CA ILE A 188 -1.96 -0.86 5.93
C ILE A 188 -2.46 -1.63 4.70
N GLU A 189 -2.37 -1.05 3.51
CA GLU A 189 -2.76 -1.70 2.25
C GLU A 189 -1.99 -3.00 2.00
N GLU A 190 -0.68 -2.96 2.25
CA GLU A 190 0.19 -4.12 2.18
C GLU A 190 -0.20 -5.19 3.21
N SER A 191 -0.55 -4.81 4.44
CA SER A 191 -1.06 -5.74 5.45
C SER A 191 -2.35 -6.42 5.01
N PHE A 192 -3.26 -5.66 4.38
CA PHE A 192 -4.47 -6.23 3.79
C PHE A 192 -4.19 -7.14 2.60
N ARG A 193 -3.16 -6.87 1.82
CA ARG A 193 -2.72 -7.75 0.73
C ARG A 193 -2.28 -9.09 1.32
N ILE A 194 -1.29 -9.10 2.21
CA ILE A 194 -0.77 -10.30 2.89
C ILE A 194 -1.91 -11.12 3.50
N LEU A 195 -2.80 -10.44 4.23
CA LEU A 195 -3.92 -11.09 4.90
C LEU A 195 -4.82 -11.85 3.91
N LYS A 196 -5.04 -11.27 2.72
CA LYS A 196 -5.91 -11.86 1.69
C LYS A 196 -5.19 -12.92 0.85
N SER A 197 -3.96 -12.66 0.41
CA SER A 197 -3.22 -13.56 -0.48
C SER A 197 -2.51 -14.66 0.28
N ASP A 198 -1.57 -14.30 1.14
CA ASP A 198 -0.61 -15.23 1.72
C ASP A 198 -1.16 -15.98 2.93
N LEU A 199 -2.05 -15.32 3.69
CA LEU A 199 -2.69 -15.89 4.88
C LEU A 199 -4.10 -16.40 4.60
N GLU A 200 -4.55 -16.33 3.34
CA GLU A 200 -5.81 -16.90 2.86
C GLU A 200 -7.04 -16.52 3.71
N ALA A 201 -7.07 -15.31 4.28
CA ALA A 201 -8.30 -14.81 4.93
C ALA A 201 -9.48 -14.76 3.95
N ARG A 202 -9.18 -14.78 2.64
CA ARG A 202 -10.12 -15.07 1.55
C ARG A 202 -9.42 -15.95 0.51
N PRO A 203 -10.02 -17.05 0.03
CA PRO A 203 -11.38 -17.53 0.31
C PRO A 203 -11.54 -18.16 1.71
N SER A 204 -12.70 -17.95 2.34
CA SER A 204 -13.06 -18.60 3.61
C SER A 204 -13.91 -19.83 3.32
N PHE A 205 -13.34 -21.02 3.48
CA PHE A 205 -14.05 -22.30 3.27
C PHE A 205 -14.85 -22.77 4.50
N VAL A 206 -14.91 -21.94 5.54
CA VAL A 206 -15.68 -22.18 6.77
C VAL A 206 -17.01 -21.43 6.74
N TRP A 207 -18.06 -22.01 7.32
CA TRP A 207 -19.44 -21.50 7.24
C TRP A 207 -20.08 -21.12 8.58
N THR A 208 -19.63 -21.65 9.71
CA THR A 208 -20.16 -21.26 11.02
C THR A 208 -19.48 -19.98 11.51
N GLN A 209 -20.20 -19.15 12.26
CA GLN A 209 -19.66 -17.91 12.79
C GLN A 209 -18.38 -18.13 13.62
N ASP A 210 -18.36 -19.15 14.49
CA ASP A 210 -17.22 -19.46 15.33
C ASP A 210 -15.97 -19.85 14.51
N HIS A 211 -16.14 -20.65 13.46
CA HIS A 211 -15.03 -21.01 12.58
C HIS A 211 -14.55 -19.83 11.75
N ILE A 212 -15.44 -18.95 11.29
CA ILE A 212 -15.08 -17.71 10.60
C ILE A 212 -14.23 -16.84 11.54
N ILE A 213 -14.68 -16.62 12.78
CA ILE A 213 -13.94 -15.85 13.78
C ILE A 213 -12.58 -16.50 14.05
N GLY A 214 -12.53 -17.82 14.22
CA GLY A 214 -11.30 -18.57 14.43
C GLY A 214 -10.30 -18.41 13.28
N HIS A 215 -10.75 -18.58 12.03
CA HIS A 215 -9.92 -18.40 10.83
C HIS A 215 -9.33 -16.98 10.77
N PHE A 216 -10.18 -15.95 10.85
CA PHE A 216 -9.72 -14.56 10.81
C PHE A 216 -8.78 -14.22 11.97
N THR A 217 -9.02 -14.77 13.17
CA THR A 217 -8.15 -14.59 14.33
C THR A 217 -6.77 -15.18 14.08
N LEU A 218 -6.70 -16.39 13.52
CA LEU A 218 -5.44 -17.04 13.15
C LEU A 218 -4.70 -16.25 12.07
N CYS A 219 -5.39 -15.82 11.01
CA CYS A 219 -4.79 -14.98 9.97
C CYS A 219 -4.25 -13.67 10.56
N PHE A 220 -5.00 -13.01 11.45
CA PHE A 220 -4.56 -11.77 12.08
C PHE A 220 -3.37 -11.99 13.03
N LEU A 221 -3.35 -13.09 13.77
CA LEU A 221 -2.23 -13.46 14.63
C LEU A 221 -0.96 -13.70 13.80
N SER A 222 -1.06 -14.48 12.72
CA SER A 222 0.04 -14.73 11.79
C SER A 222 0.56 -13.43 11.17
N LEU A 223 -0.33 -12.54 10.73
CA LEU A 223 0.05 -11.21 10.23
C LEU A 223 0.80 -10.40 11.28
N SER A 224 0.34 -10.42 12.54
CA SER A 224 0.97 -9.71 13.65
C SER A 224 2.39 -10.23 13.90
N ILE A 225 2.58 -11.56 13.84
CA ILE A 225 3.91 -12.19 13.97
C ILE A 225 4.82 -11.76 12.82
N ILE A 226 4.34 -11.77 11.57
CA ILE A 226 5.11 -11.33 10.40
C ILE A 226 5.54 -9.86 10.52
N ARG A 227 4.62 -8.97 10.91
CA ARG A 227 4.92 -7.54 11.10
C ARG A 227 5.89 -7.30 12.26
N TYR A 228 5.76 -8.09 13.33
CA TYR A 228 6.70 -8.02 14.44
C TYR A 228 8.10 -8.50 14.03
N MET A 229 8.23 -9.60 13.28
CA MET A 229 9.51 -10.05 12.72
C MET A 229 10.14 -8.97 11.82
N GLN A 230 9.35 -8.33 10.96
CA GLN A 230 9.81 -7.23 10.11
C GLN A 230 10.34 -6.04 10.95
N TYR A 231 9.64 -5.69 12.03
CA TYR A 231 10.06 -4.64 12.96
C TYR A 231 11.36 -4.98 13.69
N LEU A 232 11.55 -6.22 14.14
CA LEU A 232 12.79 -6.65 14.78
C LEU A 232 13.98 -6.60 13.80
N LEU A 233 13.77 -7.04 12.56
CA LEU A 233 14.81 -7.05 11.54
C LEU A 233 15.22 -5.64 11.12
N SER A 234 14.28 -4.69 11.05
CA SER A 234 14.59 -3.29 10.74
C SER A 234 15.37 -2.56 11.85
N LYS A 235 15.35 -3.07 13.08
CA LYS A 235 16.16 -2.56 14.20
C LYS A 235 17.60 -3.08 14.20
N GLY A 236 17.84 -4.26 13.63
CA GLY A 236 19.13 -4.95 13.69
C GLY A 236 19.98 -4.90 12.42
N SER A 237 19.47 -4.31 11.34
CA SER A 237 20.13 -4.22 10.03
C SER A 237 19.73 -2.93 9.31
N ASP A 238 20.66 -2.29 8.61
CA ASP A 238 20.40 -1.10 7.78
C ASP A 238 19.51 -1.42 6.56
N ASN A 239 19.32 -2.71 6.25
CA ASN A 239 18.48 -3.15 5.14
C ASN A 239 17.10 -3.60 5.63
N ALA A 240 16.07 -2.81 5.30
CA ALA A 240 14.68 -3.20 5.49
C ALA A 240 14.35 -4.44 4.64
N ILE A 241 13.98 -5.53 5.30
CA ILE A 241 13.46 -6.74 4.64
C ILE A 241 11.97 -6.57 4.34
N THR A 242 11.55 -7.01 3.15
CA THR A 242 10.14 -7.02 2.76
C THR A 242 9.44 -8.23 3.38
N GLU A 243 8.15 -8.11 3.64
CA GLU A 243 7.31 -9.21 4.10
C GLU A 243 7.32 -10.40 3.14
N GLU A 244 7.40 -10.14 1.83
CA GLU A 244 7.44 -11.19 0.80
C GLU A 244 8.69 -12.05 0.98
N ARG A 245 9.82 -11.42 1.32
CA ARG A 245 11.07 -12.13 1.64
C ARG A 245 10.97 -12.90 2.95
N ILE A 246 10.37 -12.31 3.99
CA ILE A 246 10.13 -13.02 5.27
C ILE A 246 9.27 -14.27 5.04
N LEU A 247 8.13 -14.12 4.37
CA LEU A 247 7.21 -15.21 4.05
C LEU A 247 7.89 -16.27 3.18
N THR A 248 8.62 -15.86 2.15
CA THR A 248 9.37 -16.78 1.29
C THR A 248 10.41 -17.56 2.10
N ALA A 249 11.19 -16.88 2.94
CA ALA A 249 12.21 -17.52 3.77
C ALA A 249 11.61 -18.56 4.73
N VAL A 250 10.50 -18.21 5.39
CA VAL A 250 9.82 -19.11 6.33
C VAL A 250 9.14 -20.29 5.60
N ASN A 251 8.45 -20.04 4.49
CA ASN A 251 7.68 -21.06 3.78
C ASN A 251 8.55 -22.02 2.93
N THR A 252 9.71 -21.57 2.45
CA THR A 252 10.59 -22.40 1.60
C THR A 252 11.58 -23.24 2.40
N THR A 253 11.92 -22.81 3.62
CA THR A 253 12.84 -23.54 4.50
C THR A 253 12.19 -24.84 4.96
N THR A 254 12.78 -25.95 4.57
CA THR A 254 12.27 -27.30 4.85
C THR A 254 13.35 -28.15 5.49
N ALA A 255 12.99 -29.31 6.04
CA ALA A 255 13.96 -30.27 6.53
C ALA A 255 13.64 -31.65 5.95
N VAL A 256 14.66 -32.29 5.36
CA VAL A 256 14.54 -33.62 4.75
C VAL A 256 15.16 -34.65 5.66
N VAL A 257 14.46 -35.77 5.85
CA VAL A 257 14.97 -36.93 6.59
C VAL A 257 15.59 -37.91 5.61
N LEU A 258 16.90 -38.13 5.75
CA LEU A 258 17.64 -39.15 5.01
C LEU A 258 17.87 -40.37 5.91
N SER A 259 17.56 -41.55 5.40
CA SER A 259 17.81 -42.82 6.08
C SER A 259 18.87 -43.61 5.32
N SER A 260 19.97 -43.96 5.99
CA SER A 260 20.99 -44.83 5.43
C SER A 260 21.47 -45.81 6.49
N LYS A 261 21.45 -47.12 6.17
CA LYS A 261 21.90 -48.22 7.04
C LYS A 261 21.32 -48.15 8.47
N GLY A 262 20.02 -47.85 8.59
CA GLY A 262 19.32 -47.76 9.89
C GLY A 262 19.54 -46.46 10.67
N THR A 263 20.43 -45.59 10.22
CA THR A 263 20.63 -44.25 10.83
C THR A 263 19.79 -43.21 10.10
N LYS A 264 19.01 -42.43 10.85
CA LYS A 264 18.23 -41.32 10.32
C LYS A 264 18.92 -39.99 10.61
N ILE A 265 19.13 -39.19 9.58
CA ILE A 265 19.76 -37.87 9.65
C ILE A 265 18.80 -36.85 9.06
N LEU A 266 18.73 -35.68 9.67
CA LEU A 266 17.93 -34.56 9.21
C LEU A 266 18.84 -33.50 8.59
N VAL A 267 18.48 -33.08 7.38
CA VAL A 267 19.21 -32.09 6.59
C VAL A 267 18.26 -30.92 6.29
N PRO A 268 18.52 -29.72 6.84
CA PRO A 268 17.81 -28.52 6.43
C PRO A 268 18.04 -28.24 4.94
N ASN A 269 16.99 -27.85 4.24
CA ASN A 269 16.99 -27.53 2.82
C ASN A 269 16.42 -26.13 2.59
N ASN A 270 16.88 -25.44 1.54
CA ASN A 270 16.47 -24.07 1.18
C ASN A 270 16.65 -23.04 2.32
N VAL A 271 17.68 -23.19 3.16
CA VAL A 271 17.98 -22.24 4.23
C VAL A 271 18.58 -20.97 3.62
N SER A 272 17.74 -19.96 3.37
CA SER A 272 18.16 -18.67 2.84
C SER A 272 18.91 -17.82 3.88
N GLN A 273 19.66 -16.81 3.43
CA GLN A 273 20.29 -15.84 4.35
C GLN A 273 19.21 -15.13 5.19
N ASP A 274 18.08 -14.78 4.57
CA ASP A 274 16.94 -14.16 5.24
C ASP A 274 16.42 -15.01 6.39
N PHE A 275 16.32 -16.34 6.20
CA PHE A 275 15.92 -17.24 7.28
C PHE A 275 16.92 -17.25 8.43
N ILE A 276 18.23 -17.25 8.13
CA ILE A 276 19.28 -17.22 9.15
C ILE A 276 19.20 -15.93 9.97
N ASP A 277 18.99 -14.78 9.31
CA ASP A 277 18.87 -13.48 9.95
C ASP A 277 17.61 -13.41 10.83
N ILE A 278 16.47 -13.91 10.33
CA ILE A 278 15.22 -14.06 11.09
C ILE A 278 15.45 -14.91 12.34
N ALA A 279 16.02 -16.11 12.16
CA ALA A 279 16.28 -17.05 13.25
C ALA A 279 17.19 -16.43 14.32
N ALA A 280 18.25 -15.72 13.92
CA ALA A 280 19.16 -15.04 14.83
C ALA A 280 18.46 -13.95 15.65
N GLN A 281 17.63 -13.11 15.01
CA GLN A 281 16.87 -12.06 15.71
C GLN A 281 15.82 -12.62 16.68
N LEU A 282 15.26 -13.80 16.37
CA LEU A 282 14.34 -14.51 17.25
C LEU A 282 15.06 -15.29 18.38
N GLY A 283 16.39 -15.21 18.46
CA GLY A 283 17.18 -15.95 19.46
C GLY A 283 17.22 -17.46 19.22
N MET A 284 16.88 -17.91 18.01
CA MET A 284 16.94 -19.32 17.64
C MET A 284 18.39 -19.74 17.41
N LYS A 285 18.72 -20.98 17.81
CA LYS A 285 20.05 -21.54 17.57
C LYS A 285 20.22 -21.87 16.09
N LYS A 286 21.43 -21.62 15.56
CA LYS A 286 21.78 -21.91 14.17
C LYS A 286 21.61 -23.41 13.85
N LEU A 287 20.92 -23.70 12.75
CA LEU A 287 20.79 -25.06 12.24
C LEU A 287 22.11 -25.55 11.64
N GLU A 288 22.46 -26.80 11.97
CA GLU A 288 23.61 -27.51 11.39
C GLU A 288 23.27 -28.04 9.99
N LYS A 289 24.28 -28.28 9.14
CA LYS A 289 24.07 -28.80 7.77
C LYS A 289 23.43 -30.19 7.75
N ALA A 290 23.72 -31.01 8.76
CA ALA A 290 23.14 -32.32 8.97
C ALA A 290 23.15 -32.61 10.47
N MET A 291 22.05 -33.15 11.00
CA MET A 291 21.91 -33.37 12.44
C MET A 291 21.02 -34.57 12.76
N THR A 292 21.18 -35.12 13.97
CA THR A 292 20.26 -36.17 14.47
C THR A 292 18.93 -35.56 14.91
N PHE A 293 17.89 -36.39 15.06
CA PHE A 293 16.59 -35.96 15.59
C PHE A 293 16.70 -35.31 16.98
N VAL A 294 17.54 -35.89 17.85
CA VAL A 294 17.81 -35.35 19.19
C VAL A 294 18.44 -33.96 19.11
N ARG A 295 19.40 -33.79 18.19
CA ARG A 295 20.07 -32.50 18.00
C ARG A 295 19.12 -31.47 17.42
N PHE A 296 18.31 -31.83 16.42
CA PHE A 296 17.27 -30.95 15.86
C PHE A 296 16.30 -30.48 16.94
N ARG A 297 15.78 -31.39 17.77
CA ARG A 297 14.91 -31.05 18.90
C ARG A 297 15.58 -30.11 19.89
N THR A 298 16.87 -30.30 20.17
CA THR A 298 17.62 -29.41 21.08
C THR A 298 17.79 -27.99 20.51
N LEU A 299 17.84 -27.87 19.18
CA LEU A 299 18.01 -26.59 18.49
C LEU A 299 16.68 -25.84 18.28
N THR A 300 15.61 -26.56 17.94
CA THR A 300 14.31 -25.96 17.54
C THR A 300 13.19 -26.13 18.57
N GLY A 301 13.36 -27.03 19.54
CA GLY A 301 12.28 -27.46 20.44
C GLY A 301 11.25 -28.41 19.79
N LEU A 302 11.36 -28.69 18.49
CA LEU A 302 10.36 -29.46 17.74
C LEU A 302 10.59 -30.98 17.87
N HIS A 303 9.49 -31.69 18.10
CA HIS A 303 9.45 -33.15 18.22
C HIS A 303 9.00 -33.81 16.92
N LEU A 304 9.94 -34.14 16.04
CA LEU A 304 9.62 -34.69 14.71
C LEU A 304 9.24 -36.18 14.71
N GLU A 305 9.62 -36.95 15.75
CA GLU A 305 9.33 -38.40 15.79
C GLU A 305 7.82 -38.69 15.87
N ALA A 306 7.05 -37.85 16.59
CA ALA A 306 5.60 -37.99 16.68
C ALA A 306 4.92 -37.69 15.33
N ASN A 307 5.36 -36.64 14.63
CA ASN A 307 4.79 -36.22 13.34
C ASN A 307 5.20 -37.14 12.18
N TYR A 308 6.42 -37.67 12.18
CA TYR A 308 6.91 -38.58 11.14
C TYR A 308 6.16 -39.91 11.14
N ASN A 309 5.84 -40.45 12.32
CA ASN A 309 5.08 -41.70 12.43
C ASN A 309 3.60 -41.49 12.06
N PHE A 310 3.00 -40.37 12.49
CA PHE A 310 1.63 -40.01 12.11
C PHE A 310 1.44 -39.90 10.59
N LEU A 311 2.35 -39.22 9.88
CA LEU A 311 2.26 -39.08 8.42
C LEU A 311 2.45 -40.39 7.65
N ARG A 312 3.15 -41.38 8.23
CA ARG A 312 3.40 -42.68 7.61
C ARG A 312 2.28 -43.70 7.84
N GLU A 313 1.41 -43.46 8.82
CA GLU A 313 0.22 -44.28 9.08
C GLU A 313 -0.98 -43.84 8.23
N PHE A 314 -0.97 -42.61 7.71
CA PHE A 314 -2.08 -42.03 6.94
C PHE A 314 -1.81 -41.88 5.43
N PHE A 315 -0.56 -42.06 4.97
CA PHE A 315 -0.14 -42.06 3.56
C PHE A 315 0.74 -43.26 3.24
#